data_AF-Q58176-F1
#
_entry.id   AF-Q58176-F1
#
_cell.length_a   1.000
_cell.length_b   1.000
_cell.length_c   1.000
_cell.angle_alpha   90.00
_cell.angle_beta   90.00
_cell.angle_gamma   90.00
#
_symmetry.space_group_name_H-M   'P 1'
#
loop_
_entity.id
_entity.type
_entity.pdbx_description
1 polymer ?
#
loop_
_entity_poly.entity_id
_entity_poly.type
_entity_poly.pdbx_seq_one_letter_code
_entity_poly.pdbx_strand_id
1 'polypeptide(L)' 'MSVITCGGCPGRLGLNQIKQLIGKNGAEVVHFATCMTAFKPKCRYAEKMKEEIEKMGAKVVMSSHF' A
#
# COMPACT_ATOMS: atom_id res chain seq x y z
N MET A 1 7.85 -9.42 8.83
CA MET A 1 7.91 -8.26 7.92
C MET A 1 7.99 -8.78 6.50
N SER A 2 7.08 -8.37 5.62
CA SER A 2 7.04 -8.80 4.22
C SER A 2 7.13 -7.58 3.32
N VAL A 3 7.98 -7.64 2.30
CA VAL A 3 8.09 -6.58 1.28
C VAL A 3 7.44 -7.08 0.01
N ILE A 4 6.56 -6.27 -0.56
CA ILE A 4 5.89 -6.55 -1.83
C ILE A 4 6.08 -5.36 -2.76
N THR A 5 6.10 -5.62 -4.06
CA THR A 5 6.03 -4.54 -5.05
C THR A 5 4.57 -4.17 -5.29
N CYS A 6 4.30 -2.97 -5.79
CA CYS A 6 2.93 -2.56 -6.13
C CYS A 6 2.30 -3.47 -7.21
N GLY A 7 3.14 -4.05 -8.08
CA GLY A 7 2.72 -5.02 -9.09
C GLY A 7 1.79 -4.44 -10.16
N GLY A 8 2.09 -3.21 -10.60
CA GLY A 8 1.41 -2.52 -11.71
C GLY A 8 0.25 -1.63 -11.26
N CYS A 9 -0.09 -0.63 -12.06
CA CYS A 9 -1.07 0.40 -11.72
C CYS A 9 -2.51 -0.14 -11.67
N PRO A 10 -3.35 0.17 -10.64
CA PRO A 10 -3.13 0.96 -9.42
C PRO A 10 -2.72 0.14 -8.17
N GLY A 11 -1.63 -0.62 -8.24
CA GLY A 11 -1.19 -1.52 -7.18
C GLY A 11 -1.87 -2.91 -7.22
N ARG A 12 -2.37 -3.38 -8.37
CA ARG A 12 -3.32 -4.52 -8.44
C ARG A 12 -2.82 -5.80 -7.77
N LEU A 13 -1.60 -6.22 -8.08
CA LEU A 13 -1.04 -7.43 -7.45
C LEU A 13 -0.63 -7.17 -6.00
N GLY A 14 -0.18 -5.94 -5.69
CA GLY A 14 0.17 -5.55 -4.33
C GLY A 14 -1.03 -5.58 -3.39
N LEU A 15 -2.16 -4.99 -3.76
CA LEU A 15 -3.39 -4.96 -2.96
C LEU A 15 -3.93 -6.36 -2.65
N ASN A 16 -3.88 -7.27 -3.62
CA ASN A 16 -4.30 -8.66 -3.40
C ASN A 16 -3.40 -9.38 -2.39
N GLN A 17 -2.09 -9.15 -2.45
CA GLN A 17 -1.14 -9.71 -1.47
C GLN A 17 -1.34 -9.08 -0.08
N ILE A 18 -1.54 -7.76 -0.01
CA ILE A 18 -1.86 -7.05 1.25
C ILE A 18 -3.10 -7.64 1.88
N LYS A 19 -4.18 -7.82 1.10
CA LYS A 19 -5.42 -8.43 1.59
C LYS A 19 -5.18 -9.80 2.23
N GLN A 20 -4.33 -10.63 1.61
CA GLN A 20 -3.96 -11.93 2.18
C GLN A 20 -3.15 -11.79 3.47
N LEU A 21 -2.17 -10.89 3.51
CA LEU A 21 -1.36 -10.64 4.71
C LEU A 21 -2.21 -10.13 5.87
N ILE A 22 -3.16 -9.23 5.61
CA ILE A 22 -4.08 -8.74 6.63
C ILE A 22 -4.97 -9.88 7.11
N GLY A 23 -5.68 -10.54 6.19
CA GLY A 23 -6.71 -11.53 6.56
C GLY A 23 -6.18 -12.87 7.07
N LYS A 24 -5.01 -13.32 6.61
CA LYS A 24 -4.45 -14.64 6.99
C LYS A 24 -3.30 -14.54 7.98
N ASN A 25 -2.53 -13.46 7.93
CA ASN A 25 -1.32 -13.31 8.74
C ASN A 25 -1.48 -12.25 9.84
N GLY A 26 -2.61 -11.55 9.91
CA GLY A 26 -2.87 -10.53 10.92
C GLY A 26 -2.01 -9.28 10.75
N ALA A 27 -1.68 -8.90 9.51
CA ALA A 27 -0.94 -7.67 9.28
C ALA A 27 -1.78 -6.44 9.67
N GLU A 28 -1.31 -5.66 10.64
CA GLU A 28 -2.03 -4.50 11.19
C GLU A 28 -1.60 -3.17 10.56
N VAL A 29 -0.41 -3.11 9.98
CA VAL A 29 0.19 -1.89 9.42
C VAL A 29 0.78 -2.17 8.05
N VAL A 30 0.48 -1.29 7.09
CA VAL A 30 1.06 -1.29 5.75
C VAL A 30 1.81 0.01 5.52
N HIS A 31 3.11 -0.10 5.26
CA HIS A 31 3.97 1.03 4.95
C HIS A 31 4.21 1.13 3.45
N PHE A 32 3.75 2.22 2.84
CA PHE A 32 4.17 2.55 1.48
C PHE A 32 5.56 3.16 1.56
N ALA A 33 6.59 2.41 1.17
CA ALA A 33 7.95 2.90 1.02
C ALA A 33 8.23 3.24 -0.45
N THR A 34 7.52 4.24 -0.99
CA THR A 34 7.53 4.52 -2.44
C THR A 34 7.65 6.01 -2.75
N CYS A 35 7.99 6.34 -3.99
CA CYS A 35 8.01 7.72 -4.46
C CYS A 35 6.61 8.31 -4.74
N MET A 36 5.53 7.57 -4.48
CA MET A 36 4.16 7.91 -4.90
C MET A 36 3.68 9.29 -4.45
N THR A 37 4.18 9.76 -3.31
CA THR A 37 3.86 11.08 -2.73
C THR A 37 5.03 12.06 -2.76
N ALA A 38 6.25 11.59 -3.09
CA ALA A 38 7.49 12.36 -3.01
C ALA A 38 7.72 13.27 -4.22
N PHE A 39 7.41 12.80 -5.42
CA PHE A 39 7.67 13.54 -6.66
C PHE A 39 6.39 14.07 -7.32
N LYS A 40 6.55 15.03 -8.23
CA LYS A 40 5.46 15.57 -9.06
C LYS A 40 5.56 15.01 -10.49
N PRO A 41 4.43 14.66 -11.14
CA PRO A 41 3.09 14.61 -10.55
C PRO A 41 2.97 13.47 -9.52
N LYS A 42 2.20 13.70 -8.45
CA LYS A 42 1.93 12.65 -7.46
C LYS A 42 1.15 11.50 -8.11
N CYS A 43 1.30 10.29 -7.57
CA CYS A 43 0.54 9.14 -8.04
C CYS A 43 -0.97 9.36 -7.81
N ARG A 44 -1.75 9.41 -8.89
CA ARG A 44 -3.22 9.60 -8.84
C ARG A 44 -3.99 8.47 -8.14
N TYR A 45 -3.33 7.39 -7.77
CA TYR A 45 -3.93 6.22 -7.13
C TYR A 45 -3.49 6.04 -5.69
N ALA A 46 -2.61 6.90 -5.16
CA ALA A 46 -2.07 6.76 -3.81
C ALA A 46 -3.15 6.78 -2.74
N GLU A 47 -4.05 7.76 -2.80
CA GLU A 47 -5.16 7.90 -1.85
C GLU A 47 -6.14 6.73 -1.98
N LYS A 48 -6.52 6.37 -3.21
CA LYS A 48 -7.40 5.21 -3.44
C LYS A 48 -6.81 3.91 -2.87
N MET A 49 -5.51 3.66 -3.07
CA MET A 49 -4.86 2.47 -2.49
C MET A 49 -4.86 2.52 -0.97
N LYS A 50 -4.57 3.68 -0.37
CA LYS A 50 -4.65 3.87 1.08
C LYS A 50 -6.04 3.54 1.60
N GLU A 51 -7.08 4.12 1.03
CA GLU A 51 -8.47 3.91 1.44
C GLU A 51 -8.88 2.43 1.35
N GLU A 52 -8.48 1.74 0.27
CA GLU A 52 -8.80 0.32 0.10
C GLU A 52 -8.11 -0.55 1.16
N ILE A 53 -6.86 -0.25 1.55
CA ILE A 53 -6.14 -1.00 2.58
C ILE A 53 -6.71 -0.70 3.97
N GLU A 54 -7.09 0.55 4.25
CA GLU A 54 -7.74 0.91 5.52
C GLU A 54 -9.10 0.22 5.68
N LYS A 55 -9.87 0.06 4.58
CA LYS A 55 -11.09 -0.77 4.57
C LYS A 55 -10.84 -2.24 4.86
N MET A 56 -9.63 -2.75 4.58
CA MET A 56 -9.26 -4.13 4.93
C MET A 56 -8.90 -4.29 6.42
N GLY A 57 -8.80 -3.19 7.17
CA GLY A 57 -8.54 -3.21 8.62
C GLY A 57 -7.08 -2.95 9.01
N ALA A 58 -6.21 -2.56 8.08
CA ALA A 58 -4.84 -2.19 8.38
C ALA A 58 -4.62 -0.68 8.35
N LYS A 59 -3.80 -0.17 9.26
CA LYS A 59 -3.34 1.22 9.25
C LYS A 59 -2.35 1.43 8.11
N VAL A 60 -2.45 2.56 7.42
CA VAL A 60 -1.55 2.88 6.31
C VAL A 60 -0.61 4.01 6.71
N VAL A 61 0.69 3.75 6.59
CA VAL A 61 1.73 4.77 6.70
C VAL A 61 2.17 5.15 5.30
N MET A 62 1.89 6.40 4.91
CA MET A 62 2.35 6.96 3.64
C MET A 62 3.66 7.68 3.85
N SER A 63 4.78 7.14 3.37
CA SER A 63 6.05 7.88 3.33
C SER A 63 6.86 7.56 2.08
N SER A 64 7.96 8.28 1.91
CA SER A 64 9.04 7.84 1.03
C SER A 64 10.09 7.07 1.82
N HIS A 65 10.98 6.37 1.11
CA HIS A 65 12.20 5.78 1.68
C HIS A 65 13.37 6.80 1.70
N PHE A 66 13.05 8.10 1.72
CA PHE A 66 14.01 9.20 1.83
C PHE A 66 13.88 9.82 3.21
#